data_AF-Q2RSQ1-F1
#
_entry.id   AF-Q2RSQ1-F1
#
_cell.length_a   1.000
_cell.length_b   1.000
_cell.length_c   1.000
_cell.angle_alpha   90.00
_cell.angle_beta   90.00
_cell.angle_gamma   90.00
#
_symmetry.space_group_name_H-M   'P 1'
#
loop_
_entity.id
_entity.type
_entity.pdbx_description
1 polymer ?
#
loop_
_entity_poly.entity_id
_entity_poly.type
_entity_poly.pdbx_seq_one_letter_code
_entity_poly.pdbx_strand_id
1 'polypeptide(L)'
;MTGGKRQGNRPDRRIADRSFLQDAEKTRLLNDLVYVGSSLHKLRPGDYGLVPPSNPRPSKSACDEVRSILISEAALLFRRGLEKGMVSVFPQGGMPKYVWAVDDGGEVYEAKTKPGQESRYHGYRIGEDEQPWREYVLRAWRER
;
A
#
# COMPACT_ATOMS: atom_id res chain seq x y z
N MET A 1 21.08 3.97 -25.14
CA MET A 1 20.41 4.76 -24.09
C MET A 1 20.36 3.92 -22.84
N THR A 2 21.24 4.22 -21.89
CA THR A 2 21.55 3.42 -20.70
C THR A 2 20.42 3.48 -19.68
N GLY A 3 19.92 2.31 -19.31
CA GLY A 3 18.97 2.14 -18.22
C GLY A 3 19.57 2.57 -16.88
N GLY A 4 18.77 3.29 -16.10
CA GLY A 4 19.04 3.55 -14.70
C GLY A 4 17.99 2.85 -13.85
N LYS A 5 18.24 1.58 -13.49
CA LYS A 5 17.51 0.88 -12.43
C LYS A 5 17.60 1.72 -11.15
N ARG A 6 16.53 2.43 -10.80
CA ARG A 6 16.35 2.96 -9.45
C ARG A 6 15.76 1.87 -8.57
N GLN A 7 16.50 0.79 -8.34
CA GLN A 7 16.22 -0.07 -7.20
C GLN A 7 16.81 0.64 -5.98
N GLY A 8 16.11 1.70 -5.54
CA GLY A 8 16.49 2.43 -4.33
C GLY A 8 16.51 1.43 -3.18
N ASN A 9 17.68 1.27 -2.57
CA ASN A 9 17.90 0.44 -1.39
C ASN A 9 17.02 1.00 -0.25
N ARG A 10 15.78 0.54 -0.16
CA ARG A 10 14.82 0.85 0.90
C ARG A 10 14.87 -0.29 1.90
N PRO A 11 15.81 -0.26 2.87
CA PRO A 11 15.99 -1.37 3.82
C PRO A 11 14.73 -1.62 4.67
N ASP A 12 13.88 -0.60 4.79
CA ASP A 12 12.60 -0.58 5.50
C ASP A 12 11.43 -1.15 4.68
N ARG A 13 11.58 -1.31 3.37
CA ARG A 13 10.54 -1.87 2.48
C ARG A 13 10.70 -3.39 2.44
N ARG A 14 10.41 -4.04 3.55
CA ARG A 14 10.43 -5.50 3.73
C ARG A 14 9.19 -5.94 4.51
N ILE A 15 8.59 -7.06 4.14
CA ILE A 15 7.46 -7.62 4.89
C ILE A 15 8.03 -8.25 6.15
N ALA A 16 7.47 -7.88 7.31
CA ALA A 16 7.84 -8.44 8.59
C ALA A 16 7.52 -9.95 8.66
N ASP A 17 8.27 -10.73 9.45
CA ASP A 17 8.04 -12.16 9.62
C ASP A 17 6.61 -12.51 10.04
N ARG A 18 6.18 -13.76 9.79
CA ARG A 18 4.81 -14.22 10.10
C ARG A 18 4.45 -14.07 11.57
N SER A 19 5.42 -14.28 12.45
CA SER A 19 5.27 -14.16 13.91
C SER A 19 5.40 -12.72 14.42
N PHE A 20 5.69 -11.75 13.56
CA PHE A 20 5.94 -10.38 14.00
C PHE A 20 4.67 -9.71 14.56
N LEU A 21 3.55 -9.83 13.85
CA LEU A 21 2.29 -9.18 14.22
C LEU A 21 1.37 -10.15 14.97
N GLN A 22 1.42 -10.08 16.30
CA GLN A 22 0.54 -10.83 17.20
C GLN A 22 -0.91 -10.31 17.13
N ASP A 23 -1.88 -11.13 17.51
CA ASP A 23 -3.31 -10.81 17.32
C ASP A 23 -3.78 -9.57 18.07
N ALA A 24 -3.24 -9.29 19.26
CA ALA A 24 -3.53 -8.07 20.00
C ALA A 24 -3.06 -6.82 19.25
N GLU A 25 -1.84 -6.85 18.71
CA GLU A 25 -1.29 -5.74 17.94
C GLU A 25 -1.99 -5.57 16.59
N LYS A 26 -2.36 -6.69 15.94
CA LYS A 26 -3.18 -6.70 14.73
C LYS A 26 -4.52 -6.01 14.97
N THR A 27 -5.20 -6.35 16.07
CA THR A 27 -6.48 -5.74 16.46
C THR A 27 -6.32 -4.24 16.70
N ARG A 28 -5.26 -3.84 17.39
CA ARG A 28 -4.93 -2.42 17.61
C ARG A 28 -4.75 -1.68 16.29
N LEU A 29 -3.93 -2.20 15.38
CA LEU A 29 -3.71 -1.58 14.07
C LEU A 29 -5.00 -1.49 13.24
N LEU A 30 -5.87 -2.50 13.28
CA LEU A 30 -7.15 -2.50 12.57
C LEU A 30 -8.14 -1.43 13.05
N ASN A 31 -7.98 -0.98 14.30
CA ASN A 31 -8.78 0.09 14.90
C ASN A 31 -8.14 1.47 14.67
N ASP A 32 -6.81 1.56 14.76
CA ASP A 32 -6.09 2.83 14.75
C ASP A 32 -5.77 3.35 13.34
N LEU A 33 -5.68 2.45 12.35
CA LEU A 33 -5.21 2.79 11.01
C LEU A 33 -6.35 2.98 10.02
N VAL A 34 -6.26 4.06 9.22
CA VAL A 34 -7.28 4.40 8.22
C VAL A 34 -6.66 4.60 6.84
N TYR A 35 -7.31 4.03 5.83
CA TYR A 35 -7.04 4.34 4.44
C TYR A 35 -7.80 5.60 4.03
N VAL A 36 -7.08 6.63 3.59
CA VAL A 36 -7.68 7.93 3.24
C VAL A 36 -7.65 8.23 1.75
N GLY A 37 -6.89 7.45 0.96
CA GLY A 37 -6.70 7.68 -0.47
C GLY A 37 -5.88 8.93 -0.80
N SER A 38 -5.24 8.98 -1.97
CA SER A 38 -4.49 10.16 -2.44
C SER A 38 -5.25 10.86 -3.57
N SER A 39 -5.48 12.17 -3.48
CA SER A 39 -6.01 12.98 -4.59
C SER A 39 -5.01 13.17 -5.74
N LEU A 40 -3.73 12.93 -5.49
CA LEU A 40 -2.63 13.24 -6.42
C LEU A 40 -2.37 12.19 -7.50
N HIS A 41 -2.91 10.97 -7.39
CA HIS A 41 -2.58 9.84 -8.28
C HIS A 41 -3.82 9.07 -8.78
N LYS A 42 -4.98 9.74 -8.83
CA LYS A 42 -6.22 9.16 -9.30
C LYS A 42 -6.63 9.87 -10.57
N LEU A 43 -6.92 9.11 -11.63
CA LEU A 43 -7.28 9.66 -12.94
C LEU A 43 -8.61 10.44 -12.88
N ARG A 44 -9.45 10.15 -11.88
CA ARG A 44 -10.74 10.82 -11.63
C ARG A 44 -10.95 11.16 -10.15
N PRO A 45 -10.38 12.24 -9.62
CA PRO A 45 -10.50 12.61 -8.20
C PRO A 45 -11.93 12.78 -7.68
N GLY A 46 -12.87 13.14 -8.58
CA GLY A 46 -14.30 13.35 -8.26
C GLY A 46 -15.04 12.09 -7.82
N ASP A 47 -14.67 10.92 -8.35
CA ASP A 47 -15.26 9.63 -7.97
C ASP A 47 -14.86 9.19 -6.55
N TYR A 48 -13.99 9.97 -5.89
CA TYR A 48 -13.47 9.72 -4.55
C TYR A 48 -13.92 10.74 -3.50
N GLY A 49 -14.82 11.67 -3.85
CA GLY A 49 -15.30 12.72 -2.94
C GLY A 49 -14.21 13.73 -2.55
N LEU A 50 -13.12 13.82 -3.31
CA LEU A 50 -11.99 14.71 -3.03
C LEU A 50 -12.16 16.01 -3.82
N VAL A 51 -12.31 17.14 -3.11
CA VAL A 51 -12.49 18.48 -3.69
C VAL A 51 -11.35 19.40 -3.25
N PRO A 52 -10.68 20.13 -4.15
CA PRO A 52 -10.87 20.16 -5.61
C PRO A 52 -10.16 18.99 -6.34
N PRO A 53 -10.60 18.64 -7.56
CA PRO A 53 -9.92 17.63 -8.37
C PRO A 53 -8.48 18.06 -8.69
N SER A 54 -7.50 17.22 -8.37
CA SER A 54 -6.09 17.45 -8.73
C SER A 54 -5.67 16.47 -9.82
N ASN A 55 -5.23 17.00 -10.96
CA ASN A 55 -4.77 16.18 -12.09
C ASN A 55 -3.48 15.43 -11.69
N PRO A 56 -3.35 14.12 -11.94
CA PRO A 56 -2.13 13.39 -11.58
C PRO A 56 -0.91 13.92 -12.34
N ARG A 57 0.22 14.06 -11.63
CA ARG A 57 1.49 14.49 -12.26
C ARG A 57 1.98 13.40 -13.22
N PRO A 58 2.48 13.75 -14.43
CA PRO A 58 2.90 12.80 -15.47
C PRO A 58 4.00 11.80 -15.08
N SER A 59 4.74 12.04 -14.00
CA SER A 59 5.94 11.27 -13.62
C SER A 59 5.72 10.27 -12.48
N LYS A 60 4.48 9.98 -12.10
CA LYS A 60 4.17 9.02 -11.02
C LYS A 60 3.15 7.99 -11.49
N SER A 61 3.44 6.71 -11.23
CA SER A 61 2.60 5.56 -11.56
C SER A 61 1.17 5.81 -11.09
N ALA A 62 0.21 5.79 -12.03
CA ALA A 62 -1.19 6.01 -11.69
C ALA A 62 -1.77 4.73 -11.06
N CYS A 63 -2.54 4.88 -9.98
CA CYS A 63 -3.18 3.74 -9.33
C CYS A 63 -4.22 3.06 -10.24
N ASP A 64 -4.69 3.77 -11.28
CA ASP A 64 -5.82 3.42 -12.12
C ASP A 64 -5.42 2.93 -13.54
N GLU A 65 -4.14 2.67 -13.82
CA GLU A 65 -3.67 2.34 -15.19
C GLU A 65 -4.31 1.09 -15.81
N VAL A 66 -4.75 0.14 -14.98
CA VAL A 66 -5.45 -1.07 -15.43
C VAL A 66 -6.92 -1.06 -15.04
N ARG A 67 -7.27 -0.56 -13.85
CA ARG A 67 -8.65 -0.38 -13.39
C ARG A 67 -8.73 0.69 -12.32
N SER A 68 -9.79 1.47 -12.30
CA SER A 68 -10.05 2.39 -11.19
C SER A 68 -10.46 1.61 -9.94
N ILE A 69 -9.79 1.87 -8.81
CA ILE A 69 -10.11 1.22 -7.53
C ILE A 69 -10.82 2.22 -6.64
N LEU A 70 -12.08 1.94 -6.33
CA LEU A 70 -12.90 2.76 -5.44
C LEU A 70 -12.23 2.90 -4.06
N ILE A 71 -12.48 4.01 -3.36
CA ILE A 71 -11.91 4.22 -2.01
C ILE A 71 -12.34 3.14 -1.02
N SER A 72 -13.59 2.66 -1.14
CA SER A 72 -14.12 1.56 -0.35
C SER A 72 -13.37 0.25 -0.60
N GLU A 73 -13.08 -0.05 -1.87
CA GLU A 73 -12.31 -1.22 -2.26
C GLU A 73 -10.86 -1.12 -1.76
N ALA A 74 -10.23 0.05 -1.92
CA ALA A 74 -8.88 0.27 -1.43
C ALA A 74 -8.80 0.17 0.11
N ALA A 75 -9.82 0.64 0.83
CA ALA A 75 -9.92 0.48 2.27
C ALA A 75 -10.09 -0.99 2.67
N LEU A 76 -10.89 -1.77 1.93
CA LEU A 76 -11.03 -3.20 2.15
C LEU A 76 -9.70 -3.95 1.93
N LEU A 77 -9.01 -3.65 0.83
CA LEU A 77 -7.69 -4.24 0.55
C LEU A 77 -6.68 -3.89 1.65
N PHE A 78 -6.66 -2.64 2.10
CA PHE A 78 -5.82 -2.21 3.21
C PHE A 78 -6.09 -3.00 4.49
N ARG A 79 -7.37 -3.20 4.86
CA ARG A 79 -7.75 -4.01 6.02
C ARG A 79 -7.33 -5.47 5.87
N ARG A 80 -7.54 -6.08 4.71
CA ARG A 80 -7.07 -7.45 4.42
C ARG A 80 -5.55 -7.57 4.58
N GLY A 81 -4.79 -6.55 4.16
CA GLY A 81 -3.34 -6.48 4.37
C GLY A 81 -2.95 -6.50 5.85
N LEU A 82 -3.63 -5.70 6.68
CA LEU A 82 -3.42 -5.70 8.14
C LEU A 82 -3.80 -7.05 8.77
N GLU A 83 -4.95 -7.61 8.40
CA GLU A 83 -5.43 -8.91 8.91
C GLU A 83 -4.44 -10.05 8.63
N LYS A 84 -3.84 -10.05 7.43
CA LYS A 84 -2.83 -11.04 7.02
C LYS A 84 -1.42 -10.75 7.56
N GLY A 85 -1.23 -9.65 8.30
CA GLY A 85 0.08 -9.24 8.82
C GLY A 85 1.08 -8.83 7.73
N MET A 86 0.58 -8.32 6.60
CA MET A 86 1.39 -7.88 5.46
C MET A 86 1.87 -6.45 5.69
N VAL A 87 2.73 -6.29 6.69
CA VAL A 87 3.18 -4.99 7.20
C VAL A 87 4.71 -4.90 7.24
N SER A 88 5.27 -3.69 7.15
CA SER A 88 6.69 -3.49 7.40
C SER A 88 7.01 -3.67 8.88
N VAL A 89 8.28 -3.90 9.24
CA VAL A 89 8.71 -3.89 10.66
C VAL A 89 8.52 -2.48 11.25
N PHE A 90 8.11 -2.40 12.53
CA PHE A 90 7.98 -1.16 13.29
C PHE A 90 8.27 -1.36 14.79
N PRO A 91 8.61 -0.32 15.56
CA PRO A 91 8.81 -0.43 17.01
C PRO A 91 7.54 -0.85 17.74
N GLN A 92 7.65 -1.50 18.90
CA GLN A 92 6.49 -1.86 19.72
C GLN A 92 5.61 -0.64 20.03
N GLY A 93 4.29 -0.75 19.81
CA GLY A 93 3.34 0.36 19.97
C GLY A 93 3.40 1.41 18.86
N GLY A 94 4.32 1.26 17.89
CA GLY A 94 4.42 2.10 16.71
C GLY A 94 3.41 1.73 15.63
N MET A 95 3.60 2.28 14.43
CA MET A 95 2.80 1.95 13.25
C MET A 95 3.71 1.49 12.12
N PRO A 96 3.26 0.55 11.27
CA PRO A 96 4.02 0.21 10.09
C PRO A 96 4.18 1.43 9.17
N LYS A 97 5.26 1.45 8.39
CA LYS A 97 5.40 2.45 7.33
C LYS A 97 4.68 2.01 6.07
N TYR A 98 4.66 0.70 5.82
CA TYR A 98 4.06 0.08 4.65
C TYR A 98 3.10 -1.03 5.05
N VAL A 99 1.98 -1.11 4.32
CA VAL A 99 1.04 -2.23 4.34
C VAL A 99 0.85 -2.69 2.90
N TRP A 100 0.88 -3.99 2.68
CA TRP A 100 0.69 -4.59 1.36
C TRP A 100 -0.58 -5.42 1.29
N ALA A 101 -1.20 -5.42 0.13
CA ALA A 101 -2.41 -6.20 -0.14
C ALA A 101 -2.37 -6.78 -1.54
N VAL A 102 -3.09 -7.88 -1.73
CA VAL A 102 -3.31 -8.51 -3.04
C VAL A 102 -4.82 -8.63 -3.23
N ASP A 103 -5.32 -8.22 -4.39
CA ASP A 103 -6.73 -8.42 -4.74
C ASP A 103 -7.01 -9.82 -5.28
N ASP A 104 -8.28 -10.10 -5.55
CA ASP A 104 -8.71 -11.42 -6.05
C ASP A 104 -8.21 -11.70 -7.49
N GLY A 105 -7.76 -10.66 -8.21
CA GLY A 105 -7.14 -10.75 -9.53
C GLY A 105 -5.61 -10.92 -9.50
N GLY A 106 -4.99 -10.95 -8.31
CA GLY A 106 -3.54 -11.07 -8.16
C GLY A 106 -2.77 -9.77 -8.41
N GLU A 107 -3.45 -8.62 -8.43
CA GLU A 107 -2.81 -7.31 -8.46
C GLU A 107 -2.32 -6.93 -7.06
N VAL A 108 -1.15 -6.29 -7.02
CA VAL A 108 -0.45 -5.97 -5.77
C VAL A 108 -0.55 -4.48 -5.48
N TYR A 109 -0.82 -4.16 -4.21
CA TYR A 109 -0.96 -2.80 -3.72
C TYR A 109 -0.01 -2.54 -2.56
N GLU A 110 0.55 -1.34 -2.52
CA GLU A 110 1.31 -0.82 -1.40
C GLU A 110 0.63 0.44 -0.86
N ALA A 111 0.31 0.42 0.43
CA ALA A 111 -0.14 1.57 1.18
C ALA A 111 0.99 2.08 2.07
N LYS A 112 1.19 3.40 2.11
CA LYS A 112 2.18 4.04 2.97
C LYS A 112 1.65 5.27 3.67
N THR A 113 2.24 5.57 4.82
CA THR A 113 2.00 6.80 5.59
C THR A 113 2.87 7.95 5.10
N LYS A 114 2.57 9.15 5.60
CA LYS A 114 3.42 10.34 5.46
C LYS A 114 3.96 10.72 6.84
N PRO A 115 5.16 11.32 6.92
CA PRO A 115 5.64 11.91 8.16
C PRO A 115 4.60 12.90 8.74
N GLY A 116 4.30 12.78 10.03
CA GLY A 116 3.29 13.55 10.74
C GLY A 116 1.84 13.08 10.53
N GLN A 117 1.62 11.97 9.82
CA GLN A 117 0.31 11.34 9.59
C GLN A 117 0.42 9.81 9.61
N GLU A 118 1.02 9.27 10.66
CA GLU A 118 1.40 7.86 10.80
C GLU A 118 0.19 6.89 10.87
N SER A 119 -1.03 7.40 11.12
CA SER A 119 -2.26 6.61 11.09
C SER A 119 -3.01 6.65 9.75
N ARG A 120 -2.59 7.49 8.80
CA ARG A 120 -3.32 7.75 7.55
C ARG A 120 -2.53 7.24 6.35
N TYR A 121 -3.14 6.30 5.63
CA TYR A 121 -2.49 5.58 4.54
C TYR A 121 -3.02 5.98 3.18
N HIS A 122 -2.09 6.01 2.22
CA HIS A 122 -2.38 6.18 0.80
C HIS A 122 -1.79 5.02 0.01
N GLY A 123 -2.61 4.41 -0.85
CA GLY A 123 -2.22 3.24 -1.63
C GLY A 123 -1.89 3.55 -3.08
N TYR A 124 -1.02 2.73 -3.66
CA TYR A 124 -0.78 2.65 -5.10
C TYR A 124 -0.58 1.20 -5.54
N ARG A 125 -0.93 0.94 -6.80
CA ARG A 125 -0.64 -0.33 -7.46
C ARG A 125 0.85 -0.45 -7.70
N ILE A 126 1.41 -1.64 -7.46
CA ILE A 126 2.77 -1.99 -7.85
C ILE A 126 2.68 -2.56 -9.28
N GLY A 127 3.24 -1.81 -10.22
CA GLY A 127 3.20 -2.12 -11.65
C GLY A 127 4.24 -3.17 -12.07
N GLU A 128 4.24 -3.49 -13.36
CA GLU A 128 5.18 -4.42 -13.99
C GLU A 128 6.64 -3.92 -13.95
N ASP A 129 6.82 -2.60 -13.81
CA ASP A 129 8.13 -1.96 -13.62
C ASP A 129 8.82 -2.39 -12.32
N GLU A 130 8.06 -2.91 -11.36
CA GLU A 130 8.54 -3.44 -10.08
C GLU A 130 8.32 -4.96 -9.93
N GLN A 131 8.38 -5.72 -11.03
CA GLN A 131 8.06 -7.15 -11.06
C GLN A 131 8.72 -8.02 -9.95
N PRO A 132 10.03 -7.89 -9.62
CA PRO A 132 10.62 -8.66 -8.53
C PRO A 132 9.99 -8.38 -7.16
N TRP A 133 9.52 -7.14 -6.94
CA TRP A 133 8.83 -6.77 -5.73
C TRP A 133 7.39 -7.30 -5.72
N ARG A 134 6.70 -7.26 -6.86
CA ARG A 134 5.37 -7.86 -7.04
C ARG A 134 5.39 -9.35 -6.70
N GLU A 135 6.36 -10.09 -7.24
CA GLU A 135 6.53 -11.53 -6.97
C GLU A 135 6.84 -11.82 -5.50
N TYR A 136 7.67 -11.00 -4.87
CA TYR A 136 7.96 -11.10 -3.44
C TYR A 136 6.70 -10.94 -2.57
N VAL A 137 5.88 -9.92 -2.85
CA VAL A 137 4.62 -9.69 -2.13
C VAL A 137 3.62 -10.82 -2.39
N LEU A 138 3.48 -11.29 -3.62
CA LEU A 138 2.57 -12.40 -3.96
C LEU A 138 2.97 -13.70 -3.26
N ARG A 139 4.27 -14.01 -3.20
CA ARG A 139 4.76 -15.17 -2.46
C ARG A 139 4.44 -15.04 -0.98
N ALA A 140 4.79 -13.91 -0.36
CA ALA A 140 4.50 -13.68 1.04
C ALA A 140 2.99 -13.75 1.32
N TRP A 141 2.14 -13.20 0.45
CA TRP A 141 0.69 -13.26 0.58
C TRP A 141 0.17 -14.70 0.65
N ARG A 142 0.66 -15.59 -0.23
CA ARG A 142 0.26 -17.01 -0.23
C ARG A 142 0.73 -17.77 1.01
N GLU A 143 1.86 -17.38 1.59
CA GLU A 143 2.47 -18.05 2.75
C GLU A 143 1.85 -17.64 4.10
N ARG A 144 1.07 -16.55 4.16
CA ARG A 144 0.46 -16.08 5.41
C ARG A 144 -0.71 -16.93 5.90
#